data_AF-A0A442SLX6-F1
#
_entry.id   AF-A0A442SLX6-F1
#
_cell.length_a   1.000
_cell.length_b   1.000
_cell.length_c   1.000
_cell.angle_alpha   90.00
_cell.angle_beta   90.00
_cell.angle_gamma   90.00
#
_symmetry.space_group_name_H-M   'P 1'
#
loop_
_entity.id
_entity.type
_entity.pdbx_description
1 polymer ?
#
loop_
_entity_poly.entity_id
_entity_poly.type
_entity_poly.pdbx_seq_one_letter_code
_entity_poly.pdbx_strand_id
1 'polypeptide(L)'
;MYLGLDLGTSGVKALLIDAGQTVIGSGHGSLDVSRPHPGWSEQNPEHWIRACEDAIAELKSSHPDELAAVKGIGLSGQMHGATLLDAADKVLRPCILWNDTRSHAEAAVLDADPRFRALTGNIVFPGFTAPKLAWVKNNEPALFAKVAKVLLPKDFLRLWLSGEHISEMSDSAGTSWLDVGNRRWSTDLLAATSLDEEQMPSLVEGTHKAGALRSELASKWGVQAGIPIAGGAGDNAASACGMGTVGAGHAFVSLGTSGVLFAANASYLPNPASAVHTFCHALPNTWHQMGVILSATDSLNWLSEITGKSAGELTTELGDILKAPSGVSFLPYLSGERTPYNDAAIRGAFTGLAHESSRTVLTQAVLEGVAFAFRDSLEALATAGTSLTRVTAIGGGSRSHYWLKAIATALQLPVDIPADGDFGAAFGAARLGLIAATGADPLEICTAPRTDATIEPDAALGGAYADAYQRYRALYPAIRAVTA
;
A
#
# COMPACT_ATOMS: atom_id res chain seq x y z
N MET A 1 19.82 -13.82 13.19
CA MET A 1 18.56 -13.04 13.18
C MET A 1 18.57 -12.05 12.04
N TYR A 2 17.40 -11.58 11.64
CA TYR A 2 17.20 -10.56 10.61
C TYR A 2 16.14 -9.57 11.09
N LEU A 3 16.36 -8.28 10.82
CA LEU A 3 15.54 -7.20 11.33
C LEU A 3 14.78 -6.54 10.19
N GLY A 4 13.47 -6.40 10.33
CA GLY A 4 12.62 -5.58 9.47
C GLY A 4 12.26 -4.29 10.17
N LEU A 5 12.44 -3.15 9.49
CA LEU A 5 11.99 -1.83 9.96
C LEU A 5 10.90 -1.34 9.02
N ASP A 6 9.69 -1.15 9.53
CA ASP A 6 8.56 -0.61 8.78
C ASP A 6 8.21 0.79 9.29
N LEU A 7 8.50 1.80 8.47
CA LEU A 7 8.18 3.20 8.73
C LEU A 7 6.78 3.52 8.19
N GLY A 8 5.76 3.21 8.98
CA GLY A 8 4.38 3.57 8.67
C GLY A 8 4.06 5.03 8.98
N THR A 9 2.85 5.47 8.63
CA THR A 9 2.40 6.85 8.92
C THR A 9 2.20 7.10 10.41
N SER A 10 1.73 6.11 11.18
CA SER A 10 1.43 6.26 12.62
C SER A 10 2.55 5.78 13.55
N GLY A 11 3.64 5.23 13.00
CA GLY A 11 4.75 4.74 13.82
C GLY A 11 5.76 3.93 13.03
N VAL A 12 6.87 3.62 13.69
CA VAL A 12 7.89 2.68 13.23
C VAL A 12 7.71 1.36 13.96
N LYS A 13 7.63 0.26 13.21
CA LYS A 13 7.63 -1.10 13.76
C LYS A 13 8.95 -1.78 13.43
N ALA A 14 9.63 -2.28 14.45
CA ALA A 14 10.80 -3.14 14.29
C ALA A 14 10.38 -4.59 14.55
N LEU A 15 10.68 -5.51 13.63
CA LEU A 15 10.35 -6.93 13.74
C LEU A 15 11.60 -7.78 13.59
N LEU A 16 11.87 -8.65 14.56
CA LEU A 16 13.03 -9.52 14.59
C LEU A 16 12.62 -10.96 14.24
N ILE A 17 13.30 -11.57 13.27
CA ILE A 17 13.07 -12.96 12.85
C ILE A 17 14.35 -13.80 12.92
N ASP A 18 14.19 -15.11 13.08
CA ASP A 18 15.28 -16.08 12.94
C ASP A 18 15.51 -16.51 11.47
N ALA A 19 16.42 -17.46 11.25
CA ALA A 19 16.70 -18.00 9.92
C ALA A 19 15.59 -18.91 9.37
N GLY A 20 14.74 -19.45 10.23
CA GLY A 20 13.50 -20.15 9.86
C GLY A 20 12.33 -19.20 9.62
N GLN A 21 12.55 -17.89 9.67
CA GLN A 21 11.55 -16.83 9.55
C GLN A 21 10.50 -16.83 10.69
N THR A 22 10.82 -17.42 11.83
CA THR A 22 10.00 -17.32 13.04
C THR A 22 10.15 -15.93 13.63
N VAL A 23 9.03 -15.28 13.98
CA VAL A 23 9.04 -14.00 14.70
C VAL A 23 9.51 -14.24 16.13
N ILE A 24 10.57 -13.54 16.51
CA ILE A 24 11.17 -13.60 17.85
C ILE A 24 10.58 -12.50 18.74
N GLY A 25 10.46 -11.29 18.20
CA GLY A 25 9.92 -10.15 18.94
C GLY A 25 9.71 -8.95 18.04
N SER A 26 9.01 -7.96 18.57
CA SER A 26 8.79 -6.66 17.92
C SER A 26 8.97 -5.52 18.90
N GLY A 27 9.33 -4.36 18.38
CA GLY A 27 9.26 -3.08 19.10
C GLY A 27 8.51 -2.03 18.30
N HIS A 28 8.03 -0.99 18.98
CA HIS A 28 7.25 0.07 18.35
C HIS A 28 7.63 1.47 18.84
N GLY A 29 7.68 2.42 17.91
CA GLY A 29 7.76 3.84 18.21
C GLY A 29 6.63 4.60 17.53
N SER A 30 5.88 5.38 18.29
CA SER A 30 4.72 6.14 17.77
C SER A 30 5.15 7.34 16.94
N LEU A 31 4.33 7.71 15.95
CA LEU A 31 4.49 8.93 15.16
C LEU A 31 3.18 9.71 15.08
N ASP A 32 3.31 11.04 15.14
CA ASP A 32 2.22 11.97 14.89
C ASP A 32 2.26 12.52 13.47
N VAL A 33 1.11 13.00 12.99
CA VAL A 33 0.98 13.69 11.71
C VAL A 33 0.51 15.12 11.96
N SER A 34 1.29 16.08 11.46
CA SER A 34 0.92 17.50 11.48
C SER A 34 0.00 17.83 10.31
N ARG A 35 -1.02 18.66 10.54
CA ARG A 35 -1.96 19.14 9.52
C ARG A 35 -2.11 20.66 9.62
N PRO A 36 -1.12 21.44 9.15
CA PRO A 36 -1.12 22.90 9.32
C PRO A 36 -2.28 23.61 8.61
N HIS A 37 -2.76 23.02 7.51
CA HIS A 37 -3.87 23.53 6.70
C HIS A 37 -4.78 22.37 6.26
N PRO A 38 -6.04 22.65 5.87
CA PRO A 38 -6.92 21.65 5.27
C PRO A 38 -6.25 20.94 4.07
N GLY A 39 -6.32 19.61 4.06
CA GLY A 39 -5.72 18.79 3.01
C GLY A 39 -4.20 18.60 3.12
N TRP A 40 -3.53 19.24 4.09
CA TRP A 40 -2.09 19.08 4.31
C TRP A 40 -1.81 17.98 5.32
N SER A 41 -0.73 17.23 5.10
CA SER A 41 -0.29 16.13 5.95
C SER A 41 1.24 16.02 5.93
N GLU A 42 1.86 16.27 7.08
CA GLU A 42 3.31 16.43 7.19
C GLU A 42 3.91 15.71 8.39
N GLN A 43 5.17 15.30 8.26
CA GLN A 43 6.00 14.79 9.35
C GLN A 43 7.40 15.40 9.33
N ASN A 44 7.95 15.68 10.51
CA ASN A 44 9.37 16.00 10.63
C ASN A 44 10.19 14.67 10.57
N PRO A 45 11.09 14.49 9.59
CA PRO A 45 11.89 13.27 9.45
C PRO A 45 12.73 12.89 10.68
N GLU A 46 13.11 13.86 11.52
CA GLU A 46 13.80 13.56 12.79
C GLU A 46 12.94 12.70 13.73
N HIS A 47 11.61 12.80 13.62
CA HIS A 47 10.69 12.00 14.44
C HIS A 47 10.74 10.53 14.02
N TRP A 48 10.98 10.24 12.74
CA TRP A 48 11.15 8.86 12.25
C TRP A 48 12.39 8.21 12.84
N ILE A 49 13.49 8.96 12.97
CA ILE A 49 14.71 8.48 13.62
C ILE A 49 14.42 8.15 15.09
N ARG A 50 13.79 9.07 15.83
CA ARG A 50 13.45 8.83 17.25
C ARG A 50 12.53 7.62 17.43
N ALA A 51 11.47 7.51 16.64
CA ALA A 51 10.56 6.37 16.70
C ALA A 51 11.27 5.04 16.34
N CYS A 52 12.21 5.06 15.38
CA CYS A 52 13.03 3.90 15.07
C CYS A 52 13.96 3.53 16.23
N GLU A 53 14.56 4.52 16.90
CA GLU A 53 15.38 4.28 18.08
C GLU A 53 14.57 3.70 19.24
N ASP A 54 13.34 4.18 19.47
CA ASP A 54 12.43 3.67 20.49
C ASP A 54 12.06 2.20 20.21
N ALA A 55 11.68 1.88 18.97
CA ALA A 55 11.38 0.51 18.56
C ALA A 55 12.57 -0.44 18.73
N ILE A 56 13.79 0.03 18.43
CA ILE A 56 15.02 -0.75 18.62
C ILE A 56 15.38 -0.89 20.10
N ALA A 57 15.16 0.15 20.91
CA ALA A 57 15.38 0.09 22.34
C ALA A 57 14.47 -0.95 23.02
N GLU A 58 13.20 -1.04 22.59
CA GLU A 58 12.27 -2.06 23.08
C GLU A 58 12.73 -3.48 22.73
N LEU A 59 13.17 -3.71 21.49
CA LEU A 59 13.77 -4.99 21.09
C LEU A 59 15.05 -5.29 21.88
N LYS A 60 15.92 -4.30 22.08
CA LYS A 60 17.16 -4.46 22.84
C LYS A 60 16.90 -4.81 24.30
N SER A 61 15.85 -4.26 24.90
CA SER A 61 15.48 -4.54 26.28
C SER A 61 14.85 -5.93 26.46
N SER A 62 14.13 -6.42 25.45
CA SER A 62 13.38 -7.68 25.52
C SER A 62 14.14 -8.89 24.98
N HIS A 63 14.99 -8.69 23.95
CA HIS A 63 15.69 -9.73 23.19
C HIS A 63 17.14 -9.31 22.85
N PRO A 64 17.99 -8.99 23.86
CA PRO A 64 19.32 -8.43 23.64
C PRO A 64 20.26 -9.36 22.84
N ASP A 65 20.24 -10.66 23.11
CA ASP A 65 21.13 -11.63 22.48
C ASP A 65 20.73 -11.88 21.02
N GLU A 66 19.43 -11.94 20.75
CA GLU A 66 18.89 -12.11 19.40
C GLU A 66 19.12 -10.85 18.55
N LEU A 67 18.95 -9.66 19.14
CA LEU A 67 19.27 -8.40 18.46
C LEU A 67 20.77 -8.34 18.12
N ALA A 68 21.66 -8.70 19.06
CA ALA A 68 23.11 -8.74 18.82
C ALA A 68 23.49 -9.70 17.67
N ALA A 69 22.68 -10.73 17.44
CA ALA A 69 22.86 -11.72 16.37
C ALA A 69 22.21 -11.34 15.02
N VAL A 70 21.79 -10.08 14.82
CA VAL A 70 21.29 -9.58 13.54
C VAL A 70 22.39 -9.62 12.48
N LYS A 71 22.06 -10.19 11.31
CA LYS A 71 22.97 -10.34 10.15
C LYS A 71 22.52 -9.57 8.91
N GLY A 72 21.32 -9.00 8.93
CA GLY A 72 20.75 -8.24 7.83
C GLY A 72 19.56 -7.41 8.30
N ILE A 73 19.43 -6.23 7.70
CA ILE A 73 18.31 -5.31 7.94
C ILE A 73 17.56 -5.14 6.61
N GLY A 74 16.23 -5.20 6.63
CA GLY A 74 15.43 -4.71 5.52
C GLY A 74 14.52 -3.58 5.96
N LEU A 75 14.16 -2.74 5.00
CA LEU A 75 13.38 -1.53 5.22
C LEU A 75 12.07 -1.61 4.46
N SER A 76 11.00 -1.16 5.11
CA SER A 76 9.69 -0.85 4.55
C SER A 76 9.32 0.58 4.95
N GLY A 77 8.52 1.25 4.14
CA GLY A 77 7.94 2.52 4.57
C GLY A 77 6.75 2.96 3.76
N GLN A 78 6.00 3.88 4.35
CA GLN A 78 4.92 4.60 3.68
C GLN A 78 5.43 5.23 2.38
N MET A 79 4.71 4.98 1.29
CA MET A 79 5.13 5.41 -0.04
C MET A 79 4.98 6.93 -0.25
N HIS A 80 5.51 7.42 -1.36
CA HIS A 80 5.21 8.73 -1.97
C HIS A 80 5.65 10.00 -1.22
N GLY A 81 6.10 9.90 0.03
CA GLY A 81 6.52 11.05 0.83
C GLY A 81 7.65 11.85 0.18
N ALA A 82 7.56 13.19 0.18
CA ALA A 82 8.61 14.05 -0.39
C ALA A 82 9.50 14.64 0.71
N THR A 83 10.65 14.02 0.95
CA THR A 83 11.68 14.53 1.89
C THR A 83 12.75 15.29 1.12
N LEU A 84 12.84 16.59 1.35
CA LEU A 84 13.74 17.49 0.60
C LEU A 84 14.99 17.79 1.42
N LEU A 85 16.15 17.50 0.85
CA LEU A 85 17.44 17.70 1.48
C LEU A 85 18.29 18.73 0.72
N ASP A 86 19.08 19.50 1.46
CA ASP A 86 20.14 20.32 0.88
C ASP A 86 21.44 19.53 0.64
N ALA A 87 22.48 20.22 0.14
CA ALA A 87 23.77 19.61 -0.16
C ALA A 87 24.54 19.08 1.06
N ALA A 88 24.08 19.36 2.28
CA ALA A 88 24.63 18.86 3.53
C ALA A 88 23.70 17.84 4.22
N ASP A 89 22.76 17.27 3.46
CA ASP A 89 21.74 16.32 3.92
C ASP A 89 20.84 16.88 5.03
N LYS A 90 20.67 18.21 5.10
CA LYS A 90 19.74 18.84 6.03
C LYS A 90 18.34 18.91 5.44
N VAL A 91 17.37 18.50 6.25
CA VAL A 91 15.94 18.58 5.92
C VAL A 91 15.56 20.05 5.73
N LEU A 92 15.08 20.39 4.54
CA LEU A 92 14.70 21.76 4.17
C LEU A 92 13.31 22.15 4.71
N ARG A 93 12.41 21.17 4.85
CA ARG A 93 11.03 21.30 5.33
C ARG A 93 10.47 19.95 5.78
N PRO A 94 9.39 19.90 6.60
CA PRO A 94 8.74 18.64 6.96
C PRO A 94 8.37 17.82 5.72
N CYS A 95 8.51 16.49 5.72
CA CYS A 95 8.11 15.67 4.58
C CYS A 95 6.62 15.84 4.25
N ILE A 96 6.28 16.00 2.96
CA ILE A 96 4.88 16.01 2.47
C ILE A 96 4.44 14.56 2.22
N LEU A 97 3.49 14.07 3.03
CA LEU A 97 3.09 12.66 3.04
C LEU A 97 2.18 12.27 1.87
N TRP A 98 1.92 10.97 1.72
CA TRP A 98 1.10 10.39 0.65
C TRP A 98 -0.37 10.84 0.67
N ASN A 99 -0.90 11.14 1.85
CA ASN A 99 -2.27 11.59 2.08
C ASN A 99 -2.39 13.13 2.08
N ASP A 100 -1.35 13.82 1.61
CA ASP A 100 -1.40 15.26 1.34
C ASP A 100 -2.03 15.54 -0.03
N THR A 101 -2.83 16.60 -0.11
CA THR A 101 -3.59 16.99 -1.31
C THR A 101 -3.29 18.41 -1.80
N ARG A 102 -2.28 19.09 -1.23
CA ARG A 102 -1.97 20.50 -1.53
C ARG A 102 -1.60 20.73 -3.00
N SER A 103 -1.01 19.72 -3.63
CA SER A 103 -0.48 19.75 -5.00
C SER A 103 -1.49 19.27 -6.05
N HIS A 104 -2.79 19.36 -5.78
CA HIS A 104 -3.83 18.91 -6.72
C HIS A 104 -3.81 19.67 -8.06
N ALA A 105 -3.50 20.97 -8.03
CA ALA A 105 -3.38 21.77 -9.25
C ALA A 105 -2.18 21.31 -10.09
N GLU A 106 -1.02 21.12 -9.47
CA GLU A 106 0.18 20.61 -10.14
C GLU A 106 0.00 19.17 -10.64
N ALA A 107 -0.65 18.31 -9.85
CA ALA A 107 -0.96 16.94 -10.25
C ALA A 107 -1.82 16.89 -11.51
N ALA A 108 -2.86 17.73 -11.61
CA ALA A 108 -3.69 17.81 -12.81
C ALA A 108 -2.90 18.25 -14.05
N VAL A 109 -1.94 19.19 -13.89
CA VAL A 109 -1.07 19.63 -14.98
C VAL A 109 -0.15 18.51 -15.45
N LEU A 110 0.48 17.77 -14.53
CA LEU A 110 1.36 16.65 -14.87
C LEU A 110 0.59 15.45 -15.44
N ASP A 111 -0.61 15.17 -14.94
CA ASP A 111 -1.46 14.08 -15.44
C ASP A 111 -1.98 14.34 -16.87
N ALA A 112 -2.16 15.61 -17.24
CA ALA A 112 -2.52 16.03 -18.59
C ALA A 112 -1.36 15.89 -19.60
N ASP A 113 -0.12 15.80 -19.13
CA ASP A 113 1.03 15.47 -19.97
C ASP A 113 1.06 13.96 -20.22
N PRO A 114 0.85 13.50 -21.47
CA PRO A 114 0.72 12.07 -21.77
C PRO A 114 1.97 11.26 -21.45
N ARG A 115 3.15 11.90 -21.31
CA ARG A 115 4.40 11.22 -20.96
C ARG A 115 4.34 10.58 -19.59
N PHE A 116 3.66 11.21 -18.62
CA PHE A 116 3.57 10.67 -17.26
C PHE A 116 2.86 9.32 -17.25
N ARG A 117 1.66 9.24 -17.83
CA ARG A 117 0.91 7.98 -17.89
C ARG A 117 1.62 6.93 -18.74
N ALA A 118 2.28 7.34 -19.82
CA ALA A 118 3.01 6.43 -20.71
C ALA A 118 4.23 5.77 -20.07
N LEU A 119 5.01 6.52 -19.27
CA LEU A 119 6.27 6.03 -18.68
C LEU A 119 6.07 5.47 -17.26
N THR A 120 5.21 6.10 -16.47
CA THR A 120 4.96 5.67 -15.09
C THR A 120 3.89 4.59 -15.01
N GLY A 121 2.97 4.52 -15.98
CA GLY A 121 1.82 3.61 -15.96
C GLY A 121 0.74 3.99 -14.95
N ASN A 122 0.81 5.19 -14.38
CA ASN A 122 -0.09 5.63 -13.32
C ASN A 122 -0.69 7.00 -13.65
N ILE A 123 -1.87 7.25 -13.06
CA ILE A 123 -2.42 8.59 -12.89
C ILE A 123 -1.48 9.37 -11.97
N VAL A 124 -1.24 10.66 -12.25
CA VAL A 124 -0.51 11.53 -11.32
C VAL A 124 -1.46 12.08 -10.27
N PHE A 125 -1.44 11.47 -9.08
CA PHE A 125 -2.20 11.95 -7.92
C PHE A 125 -1.43 13.00 -7.12
N PRO A 126 -2.09 13.96 -6.43
CA PRO A 126 -1.39 14.94 -5.60
C PRO A 126 -0.55 14.32 -4.47
N GLY A 127 -0.96 13.15 -4.01
CA GLY A 127 -0.23 12.35 -3.03
C GLY A 127 1.09 11.78 -3.53
N PHE A 128 1.36 11.78 -4.84
CA PHE A 128 2.63 11.32 -5.43
C PHE A 128 3.72 12.39 -5.34
N THR A 129 4.98 11.98 -5.49
CA THR A 129 6.13 12.84 -5.19
C THR A 129 6.31 13.99 -6.19
N ALA A 130 6.26 13.71 -7.49
CA ALA A 130 6.45 14.69 -8.56
C ALA A 130 5.59 15.97 -8.43
N PRO A 131 4.25 15.90 -8.27
CA PRO A 131 3.44 17.12 -8.15
C PRO A 131 3.73 17.93 -6.88
N LYS A 132 4.20 17.29 -5.80
CA LYS A 132 4.60 18.00 -4.58
C LYS A 132 5.82 18.89 -4.83
N LEU A 133 6.78 18.45 -5.66
CA LEU A 133 7.94 19.27 -5.98
C LEU A 133 7.62 20.39 -6.96
N ALA A 134 6.70 20.16 -7.90
CA ALA A 134 6.13 21.25 -8.69
C ALA A 134 5.45 22.30 -7.78
N TRP A 135 4.71 21.86 -6.76
CA TRP A 135 4.09 22.76 -5.78
C TRP A 135 5.14 23.53 -4.97
N VAL A 136 6.18 22.87 -4.47
CA VAL A 136 7.28 23.51 -3.72
C VAL A 136 8.00 24.53 -4.61
N LYS A 137 8.22 24.23 -5.89
CA LYS A 137 8.80 25.21 -6.84
C LYS A 137 7.93 26.48 -6.96
N ASN A 138 6.61 26.31 -7.05
CA ASN A 138 5.68 27.42 -7.25
C ASN A 138 5.44 28.25 -5.97
N ASN A 139 5.47 27.62 -4.79
CA ASN A 139 5.07 28.23 -3.52
C ASN A 139 6.25 28.54 -2.58
N GLU A 140 7.34 27.79 -2.70
CA GLU A 140 8.54 27.89 -1.86
C GLU A 140 9.84 27.93 -2.73
N PRO A 141 9.95 28.83 -3.73
CA PRO A 141 11.02 28.79 -4.74
C PRO A 141 12.43 28.91 -4.16
N ALA A 142 12.61 29.70 -3.09
CA ALA A 142 13.90 29.85 -2.43
C ALA A 142 14.35 28.56 -1.71
N LEU A 143 13.39 27.73 -1.29
CA LEU A 143 13.66 26.40 -0.73
C LEU A 143 13.95 25.41 -1.86
N PHE A 144 13.13 25.42 -2.92
CA PHE A 144 13.33 24.55 -4.09
C PHE A 144 14.74 24.69 -4.67
N ALA A 145 15.26 25.92 -4.76
CA ALA A 145 16.61 26.19 -5.26
C ALA A 145 17.75 25.56 -4.43
N LYS A 146 17.46 25.09 -3.21
CA LYS A 146 18.44 24.41 -2.33
C LYS A 146 18.34 22.89 -2.39
N VAL A 147 17.35 22.33 -3.07
CA VAL A 147 17.12 20.87 -3.12
C VAL A 147 18.28 20.20 -3.85
N ALA A 148 19.08 19.44 -3.11
CA ALA A 148 20.17 18.62 -3.64
C ALA A 148 19.80 17.13 -3.68
N LYS A 149 18.86 16.69 -2.85
CA LYS A 149 18.36 15.31 -2.87
C LYS A 149 16.88 15.24 -2.48
N VAL A 150 16.15 14.35 -3.13
CA VAL A 150 14.75 14.04 -2.82
C VAL A 150 14.67 12.58 -2.43
N LEU A 151 14.24 12.30 -1.20
CA LEU A 151 14.12 10.94 -0.69
C LEU A 151 12.70 10.63 -0.25
N LEU A 152 12.28 9.39 -0.45
CA LEU A 152 11.08 8.84 0.16
C LEU A 152 11.34 8.58 1.65
N PRO A 153 10.32 8.43 2.51
CA PRO A 153 10.50 8.31 3.96
C PRO A 153 11.44 7.16 4.36
N LYS A 154 11.26 5.98 3.74
CA LYS A 154 12.14 4.81 3.93
C LYS A 154 13.60 5.13 3.59
N ASP A 155 13.82 5.88 2.51
CA ASP A 155 15.15 6.17 2.00
C ASP A 155 15.86 7.24 2.83
N PHE A 156 15.11 8.17 3.44
CA PHE A 156 15.66 9.04 4.48
C PHE A 156 16.12 8.24 5.71
N LEU A 157 15.33 7.24 6.14
CA LEU A 157 15.77 6.35 7.21
C LEU A 157 17.03 5.58 6.82
N ARG A 158 17.14 5.12 5.56
CA ARG A 158 18.38 4.53 5.02
C ARG A 158 19.56 5.49 5.07
N LEU A 159 19.38 6.75 4.69
CA LEU A 159 20.44 7.75 4.73
C LEU A 159 20.99 7.87 6.15
N TRP A 160 20.13 7.89 7.16
CA TRP A 160 20.57 7.83 8.56
C TRP A 160 21.27 6.50 8.91
N LEU A 161 20.77 5.35 8.44
CA LEU A 161 21.34 4.04 8.78
C LEU A 161 22.70 3.76 8.11
N SER A 162 22.89 4.21 6.87
CA SER A 162 24.02 3.84 6.00
C SER A 162 24.90 5.02 5.57
N GLY A 163 24.35 6.23 5.51
CA GLY A 163 25.00 7.39 4.90
C GLY A 163 24.87 7.46 3.38
N GLU A 164 24.07 6.60 2.76
CA GLU A 164 23.96 6.49 1.29
C GLU A 164 22.56 6.89 0.78
N HIS A 165 22.52 7.57 -0.37
CA HIS A 165 21.27 7.94 -1.07
C HIS A 165 20.84 6.83 -2.02
N ILE A 166 20.08 5.88 -1.51
CA ILE A 166 19.60 4.72 -2.27
C ILE A 166 18.10 4.53 -2.05
N SER A 167 17.37 4.35 -3.16
CA SER A 167 15.99 3.89 -3.17
C SER A 167 15.89 2.61 -3.97
N GLU A 168 14.75 1.95 -3.89
CA GLU A 168 14.47 0.74 -4.65
C GLU A 168 13.26 0.90 -5.56
N MET A 169 13.15 -0.02 -6.51
CA MET A 169 12.23 0.08 -7.64
C MET A 169 10.75 0.28 -7.25
N SER A 170 10.24 -0.40 -6.22
CA SER A 170 8.83 -0.36 -5.84
C SER A 170 8.40 0.97 -5.25
N ASP A 171 9.14 1.52 -4.29
CA ASP A 171 8.85 2.83 -3.69
C ASP A 171 9.12 3.95 -4.70
N SER A 172 10.24 3.88 -5.44
CA SER A 172 10.56 4.85 -6.50
C SER A 172 9.55 4.88 -7.65
N ALA A 173 8.88 3.77 -7.96
CA ALA A 173 7.79 3.76 -8.94
C ALA A 173 6.60 4.64 -8.50
N GLY A 174 6.43 4.84 -7.19
CA GLY A 174 5.42 5.73 -6.61
C GLY A 174 5.75 7.22 -6.71
N THR A 175 6.90 7.62 -7.28
CA THR A 175 7.30 9.03 -7.36
C THR A 175 6.70 9.79 -8.54
N SER A 176 6.28 9.06 -9.59
CA SER A 176 5.99 9.60 -10.93
C SER A 176 7.20 10.15 -11.70
N TRP A 177 8.43 9.76 -11.33
CA TRP A 177 9.64 10.04 -12.11
C TRP A 177 10.31 8.79 -12.70
N LEU A 178 9.89 7.60 -12.26
CA LEU A 178 10.43 6.34 -12.76
C LEU A 178 9.79 5.96 -14.09
N ASP A 179 10.61 5.56 -15.07
CA ASP A 179 10.17 4.70 -16.17
C ASP A 179 9.98 3.29 -15.59
N VAL A 180 8.75 2.96 -15.24
CA VAL A 180 8.42 1.76 -14.45
C VAL A 180 8.67 0.49 -15.26
N GLY A 181 8.44 0.53 -16.57
CA GLY A 181 8.70 -0.60 -17.47
C GLY A 181 10.19 -0.92 -17.58
N ASN A 182 11.04 0.12 -17.68
CA ASN A 182 12.49 -0.06 -17.80
C ASN A 182 13.25 -0.01 -16.46
N ARG A 183 12.54 0.24 -15.35
CA ARG A 183 13.07 0.22 -13.98
C ARG A 183 14.27 1.17 -13.79
N ARG A 184 14.12 2.41 -14.28
CA ARG A 184 15.13 3.47 -14.21
C ARG A 184 14.49 4.83 -14.07
N TRP A 185 15.25 5.82 -13.62
CA TRP A 185 14.79 7.20 -13.67
C TRP A 185 14.51 7.65 -15.11
N SER A 186 13.47 8.46 -15.27
CA SER A 186 13.17 9.12 -16.53
C SER A 186 13.64 10.57 -16.50
N THR A 187 14.69 10.85 -17.28
CA THR A 187 15.21 12.23 -17.47
C THR A 187 14.11 13.18 -17.94
N ASP A 188 13.22 12.73 -18.82
CA ASP A 188 12.13 13.57 -19.37
C ASP A 188 11.10 13.97 -18.30
N LEU A 189 10.78 13.07 -17.36
CA LEU A 189 9.80 13.33 -16.31
C LEU A 189 10.40 14.20 -15.21
N LEU A 190 11.66 13.97 -14.85
CA LEU A 190 12.42 14.82 -13.93
C LEU A 190 12.49 16.25 -14.46
N ALA A 191 12.89 16.41 -15.72
CA ALA A 191 12.98 17.71 -16.39
C ALA A 191 11.63 18.44 -16.44
N ALA A 192 10.52 17.70 -16.65
CA ALA A 192 9.16 18.27 -16.61
C ALA A 192 8.82 18.88 -15.24
N THR A 193 9.45 18.41 -14.16
CA THR A 193 9.35 18.99 -12.81
C THR A 193 10.53 19.86 -12.40
N SER A 194 11.40 20.23 -13.36
CA SER A 194 12.60 21.05 -13.14
C SER A 194 13.61 20.44 -12.16
N LEU A 195 13.77 19.13 -12.26
CA LEU A 195 14.77 18.35 -11.53
C LEU A 195 15.60 17.53 -12.53
N ASP A 196 16.70 16.97 -12.04
CA ASP A 196 17.51 16.00 -12.76
C ASP A 196 17.81 14.75 -11.91
N GLU A 197 18.54 13.81 -12.50
CA GLU A 197 18.87 12.54 -11.86
C GLU A 197 19.89 12.70 -10.72
N GLU A 198 20.71 13.76 -10.73
CA GLU A 198 21.66 14.04 -9.64
C GLU A 198 20.91 14.38 -8.34
N GLN A 199 19.67 14.86 -8.42
CA GLN A 199 18.81 15.10 -7.27
C GLN A 199 18.05 13.87 -6.78
N MET A 200 18.13 12.74 -7.49
CA MET A 200 17.49 11.49 -7.12
C MET A 200 18.47 10.55 -6.39
N PRO A 201 17.99 9.60 -5.57
CA PRO A 201 18.84 8.53 -5.07
C PRO A 201 19.19 7.55 -6.19
N SER A 202 20.30 6.82 -6.01
CA SER A 202 20.58 5.67 -6.86
C SER A 202 19.51 4.58 -6.67
N LEU A 203 19.28 3.77 -7.70
CA LEU A 203 18.26 2.73 -7.71
C LEU A 203 18.87 1.34 -7.55
N VAL A 204 18.19 0.50 -6.77
CA VAL A 204 18.52 -0.92 -6.58
C VAL A 204 17.27 -1.78 -6.57
N GLU A 205 17.44 -3.10 -6.65
CA GLU A 205 16.37 -4.05 -6.33
C GLU A 205 16.14 -4.12 -4.82
N GLY A 206 14.90 -4.30 -4.41
CA GLY A 206 14.53 -4.41 -2.99
C GLY A 206 15.24 -5.55 -2.24
N THR A 207 15.59 -6.61 -2.97
CA THR A 207 16.27 -7.81 -2.47
C THR A 207 17.81 -7.71 -2.47
N HIS A 208 18.39 -6.69 -3.12
CA HIS A 208 19.84 -6.52 -3.18
C HIS A 208 20.39 -5.82 -1.93
N LYS A 209 21.68 -6.03 -1.65
CA LYS A 209 22.41 -5.24 -0.65
C LYS A 209 22.51 -3.79 -1.13
N ALA A 210 22.19 -2.85 -0.26
CA ALA A 210 22.03 -1.43 -0.53
C ALA A 210 22.59 -0.62 0.64
N GLY A 211 23.92 -0.75 0.81
CA GLY A 211 24.67 -0.18 1.92
C GLY A 211 24.76 -1.09 3.15
N ALA A 212 25.38 -0.55 4.19
CA ALA A 212 25.61 -1.26 5.45
C ALA A 212 25.40 -0.35 6.66
N LEU A 213 25.01 -0.93 7.80
CA LEU A 213 24.79 -0.16 9.02
C LEU A 213 26.09 0.53 9.47
N ARG A 214 26.01 1.85 9.68
CA ARG A 214 27.12 2.67 10.17
C ARG A 214 27.60 2.19 11.55
N SER A 215 28.91 2.25 11.77
CA SER A 215 29.55 1.73 12.99
C SER A 215 29.05 2.37 14.28
N GLU A 216 28.72 3.67 14.26
CA GLU A 216 28.14 4.39 15.40
C GLU A 216 26.80 3.81 15.84
N LEU A 217 25.92 3.48 14.88
CA LEU A 217 24.61 2.90 15.14
C LEU A 217 24.74 1.43 15.55
N ALA A 218 25.64 0.67 14.90
CA ALA A 218 25.93 -0.70 15.28
C ALA A 218 26.37 -0.80 16.75
N SER A 219 27.27 0.10 17.18
CA SER A 219 27.70 0.19 18.58
C SER A 219 26.55 0.57 19.52
N LYS A 220 25.68 1.52 19.14
CA LYS A 220 24.52 1.92 19.94
C LYS A 220 23.53 0.77 20.12
N TRP A 221 23.28 0.02 19.06
CA TRP A 221 22.32 -1.08 19.04
C TRP A 221 22.89 -2.37 19.66
N GLY A 222 24.22 -2.50 19.73
CA GLY A 222 24.89 -3.70 20.23
C GLY A 222 24.95 -4.81 19.17
N VAL A 223 25.00 -4.44 17.90
CA VAL A 223 25.05 -5.37 16.76
C VAL A 223 26.40 -5.27 16.04
N GLN A 224 26.70 -6.25 15.17
CA GLN A 224 27.92 -6.21 14.37
C GLN A 224 27.91 -5.01 13.41
N ALA A 225 29.03 -4.28 13.34
CA ALA A 225 29.19 -3.19 12.38
C ALA A 225 29.24 -3.72 10.94
N GLY A 226 28.71 -2.93 9.99
CA GLY A 226 28.74 -3.28 8.58
C GLY A 226 27.73 -4.36 8.17
N ILE A 227 26.72 -4.66 9.00
CA ILE A 227 25.63 -5.54 8.58
C ILE A 227 24.91 -4.97 7.34
N PRO A 228 24.65 -5.79 6.31
CA PRO A 228 24.04 -5.32 5.08
C PRO A 228 22.61 -4.85 5.32
N ILE A 229 22.24 -3.78 4.61
CA ILE A 229 20.86 -3.29 4.54
C ILE A 229 20.32 -3.62 3.15
N ALA A 230 19.17 -4.26 3.06
CA ALA A 230 18.51 -4.54 1.78
C ALA A 230 18.00 -3.26 1.12
N GLY A 231 17.73 -3.27 -0.19
CA GLY A 231 17.02 -2.19 -0.90
C GLY A 231 15.65 -1.88 -0.27
N GLY A 232 15.00 -2.90 0.27
CA GLY A 232 13.71 -2.75 0.96
C GLY A 232 12.53 -2.73 -0.01
N ALA A 233 11.42 -2.11 0.41
CA ALA A 233 10.23 -1.97 -0.42
C ALA A 233 9.34 -0.83 0.09
N GLY A 234 8.45 -0.30 -0.75
CA GLY A 234 7.27 0.42 -0.26
C GLY A 234 6.37 -0.54 0.56
N ASP A 235 5.56 -0.01 1.48
CA ASP A 235 4.70 -0.80 2.38
C ASP A 235 3.82 -1.85 1.69
N ASN A 236 3.25 -1.54 0.51
CA ASN A 236 2.45 -2.49 -0.27
C ASN A 236 3.27 -3.68 -0.77
N ALA A 237 4.42 -3.43 -1.41
CA ALA A 237 5.30 -4.49 -1.92
C ALA A 237 6.00 -5.25 -0.79
N ALA A 238 6.31 -4.57 0.33
CA ALA A 238 6.79 -5.22 1.55
C ALA A 238 5.74 -6.18 2.11
N SER A 239 4.49 -5.75 2.23
CA SER A 239 3.39 -6.60 2.68
C SER A 239 3.18 -7.79 1.75
N ALA A 240 3.31 -7.60 0.44
CA ALA A 240 3.27 -8.68 -0.54
C ALA A 240 4.41 -9.71 -0.33
N CYS A 241 5.64 -9.26 -0.05
CA CYS A 241 6.74 -10.14 0.35
C CYS A 241 6.44 -10.91 1.64
N GLY A 242 5.82 -10.26 2.64
CA GLY A 242 5.40 -10.91 3.89
C GLY A 242 4.32 -11.97 3.69
N MET A 243 3.37 -11.72 2.79
CA MET A 243 2.27 -12.63 2.43
C MET A 243 2.64 -13.67 1.37
N GLY A 244 3.87 -13.65 0.84
CA GLY A 244 4.31 -14.51 -0.27
C GLY A 244 3.60 -14.27 -1.61
N THR A 245 3.05 -13.06 -1.77
CA THR A 245 2.39 -12.60 -3.00
C THR A 245 3.43 -12.04 -3.97
N VAL A 246 4.38 -12.88 -4.38
CA VAL A 246 5.53 -12.49 -5.21
C VAL A 246 5.57 -13.20 -6.58
N GLY A 247 4.78 -14.27 -6.74
CA GLY A 247 4.67 -15.01 -8.00
C GLY A 247 3.59 -14.42 -8.92
N ALA A 248 3.76 -14.59 -10.23
CA ALA A 248 2.78 -14.12 -11.20
C ALA A 248 1.38 -14.70 -10.93
N GLY A 249 0.37 -13.83 -10.85
CA GLY A 249 -1.01 -14.23 -10.56
C GLY A 249 -1.28 -14.55 -9.08
N HIS A 250 -0.28 -14.42 -8.20
CA HIS A 250 -0.53 -14.39 -6.76
C HIS A 250 -1.17 -13.04 -6.41
N ALA A 251 -2.20 -13.07 -5.58
CA ALA A 251 -2.93 -11.88 -5.20
C ALA A 251 -3.46 -11.95 -3.77
N PHE A 252 -3.68 -10.78 -3.18
CA PHE A 252 -4.42 -10.66 -1.94
C PHE A 252 -5.48 -9.57 -2.03
N VAL A 253 -6.55 -9.74 -1.25
CA VAL A 253 -7.55 -8.72 -0.95
C VAL A 253 -7.31 -8.21 0.47
N SER A 254 -6.98 -6.94 0.60
CA SER A 254 -6.88 -6.27 1.90
C SER A 254 -8.19 -5.57 2.21
N LEU A 255 -8.88 -6.04 3.25
CA LEU A 255 -10.10 -5.46 3.81
C LEU A 255 -9.76 -4.59 5.03
N GLY A 256 -9.09 -3.48 4.77
CA GLY A 256 -8.89 -2.41 5.76
C GLY A 256 -9.93 -1.29 5.61
N THR A 257 -9.65 -0.14 6.25
CA THR A 257 -10.41 1.11 6.07
C THR A 257 -10.67 1.39 4.60
N SER A 258 -9.60 1.35 3.79
CA SER A 258 -9.67 1.23 2.33
C SER A 258 -9.40 -0.22 1.91
N GLY A 259 -9.95 -0.60 0.77
CA GLY A 259 -9.73 -1.91 0.14
C GLY A 259 -8.58 -1.87 -0.85
N VAL A 260 -7.79 -2.95 -0.92
CA VAL A 260 -6.76 -3.12 -1.95
C VAL A 260 -6.85 -4.52 -2.55
N LEU A 261 -7.01 -4.61 -3.86
CA LEU A 261 -6.72 -5.84 -4.61
C LEU A 261 -5.31 -5.72 -5.18
N PHE A 262 -4.37 -6.47 -4.60
CA PHE A 262 -2.99 -6.51 -5.05
C PHE A 262 -2.76 -7.76 -5.89
N ALA A 263 -2.06 -7.62 -7.01
CA ALA A 263 -1.64 -8.75 -7.84
C ALA A 263 -0.18 -8.61 -8.26
N ALA A 264 0.63 -9.65 -8.05
CA ALA A 264 2.00 -9.70 -8.55
C ALA A 264 2.04 -10.15 -10.03
N ASN A 265 2.93 -9.54 -10.80
CA ASN A 265 3.06 -9.73 -12.24
C ASN A 265 4.52 -10.01 -12.64
N ALA A 266 4.72 -10.94 -13.57
CA ALA A 266 6.03 -11.21 -14.18
C ALA A 266 6.42 -10.18 -15.26
N SER A 267 5.54 -9.24 -15.58
CA SER A 267 5.77 -8.20 -16.58
C SER A 267 5.04 -6.92 -16.20
N TYR A 268 5.46 -5.80 -16.78
CA TYR A 268 4.82 -4.50 -16.60
C TYR A 268 3.50 -4.42 -17.37
N LEU A 269 2.37 -4.34 -16.64
CA LEU A 269 1.01 -4.36 -17.19
C LEU A 269 0.22 -3.10 -16.77
N PRO A 270 0.49 -1.91 -17.34
CA PRO A 270 -0.16 -0.68 -16.91
C PRO A 270 -1.62 -0.57 -17.39
N ASN A 271 -2.49 -0.05 -16.53
CA ASN A 271 -3.84 0.38 -16.92
C ASN A 271 -4.29 1.67 -16.20
N PRO A 272 -3.62 2.81 -16.47
CA PRO A 272 -3.97 4.09 -15.86
C PRO A 272 -5.32 4.64 -16.37
N ALA A 273 -5.85 4.13 -17.49
CA ALA A 273 -7.17 4.51 -18.01
C ALA A 273 -8.31 4.00 -17.12
N SER A 274 -8.13 2.83 -16.48
CA SER A 274 -9.04 2.30 -15.45
C SER A 274 -8.53 2.57 -14.03
N ALA A 275 -7.68 3.58 -13.83
CA ALA A 275 -7.17 3.96 -12.52
C ALA A 275 -6.54 2.81 -11.70
N VAL A 276 -5.96 1.82 -12.38
CA VAL A 276 -5.17 0.76 -11.77
C VAL A 276 -3.76 1.29 -11.53
N HIS A 277 -3.25 1.12 -10.32
CA HIS A 277 -1.84 1.40 -10.06
C HIS A 277 -0.97 0.29 -10.61
N THR A 278 0.18 0.63 -11.17
CA THR A 278 1.18 -0.34 -11.65
C THR A 278 2.57 0.10 -11.24
N PHE A 279 3.23 -0.69 -10.40
CA PHE A 279 4.55 -0.38 -9.86
C PHE A 279 5.49 -1.57 -10.04
N CYS A 280 6.79 -1.34 -9.89
CA CYS A 280 7.73 -2.42 -9.70
C CYS A 280 7.44 -3.15 -8.38
N HIS A 281 7.71 -4.44 -8.32
CA HIS A 281 7.79 -5.17 -7.05
C HIS A 281 9.19 -4.99 -6.44
N ALA A 282 9.34 -5.37 -5.16
CA ALA A 282 10.62 -5.45 -4.47
C ALA A 282 11.60 -6.48 -5.08
N LEU A 283 11.09 -7.44 -5.85
CA LEU A 283 11.88 -8.51 -6.48
C LEU A 283 12.36 -8.08 -7.88
N PRO A 284 13.52 -8.59 -8.34
CA PRO A 284 13.99 -8.34 -9.70
C PRO A 284 12.99 -8.84 -10.75
N ASN A 285 12.86 -8.11 -11.87
CA ASN A 285 12.01 -8.48 -13.01
C ASN A 285 10.56 -8.83 -12.61
N THR A 286 10.06 -8.16 -11.57
CA THR A 286 8.72 -8.39 -11.03
C THR A 286 8.03 -7.04 -10.85
N TRP A 287 6.75 -6.98 -11.16
CA TRP A 287 5.87 -5.83 -11.01
C TRP A 287 4.66 -6.21 -10.18
N HIS A 288 3.84 -5.22 -9.83
CA HIS A 288 2.53 -5.49 -9.27
C HIS A 288 1.52 -4.43 -9.72
N GLN A 289 0.26 -4.83 -9.65
CA GLN A 289 -0.89 -3.96 -9.82
C GLN A 289 -1.64 -3.78 -8.50
N MET A 290 -2.33 -2.65 -8.37
CA MET A 290 -3.28 -2.43 -7.29
C MET A 290 -4.56 -1.79 -7.78
N GLY A 291 -5.68 -2.44 -7.51
CA GLY A 291 -6.99 -1.80 -7.47
C GLY A 291 -7.24 -1.24 -6.07
N VAL A 292 -7.61 0.03 -5.98
CA VAL A 292 -7.82 0.74 -4.71
C VAL A 292 -9.28 1.14 -4.58
N ILE A 293 -9.89 0.70 -3.48
CA ILE A 293 -11.27 0.98 -3.09
C ILE A 293 -11.21 1.92 -1.89
N LEU A 294 -11.65 3.17 -2.06
CA LEU A 294 -11.38 4.21 -1.04
C LEU A 294 -12.11 3.97 0.29
N SER A 295 -13.26 3.31 0.27
CA SER A 295 -14.01 2.95 1.48
C SER A 295 -14.43 1.47 1.42
N ALA A 296 -13.74 0.63 2.19
CA ALA A 296 -14.08 -0.79 2.36
C ALA A 296 -14.69 -1.02 3.74
N THR A 297 -13.90 -1.27 4.80
CA THR A 297 -14.46 -1.37 6.16
C THR A 297 -15.06 -0.06 6.64
N ASP A 298 -14.59 1.07 6.11
CA ASP A 298 -15.16 2.38 6.44
C ASP A 298 -16.61 2.55 5.97
N SER A 299 -17.04 1.83 4.92
CA SER A 299 -18.46 1.81 4.56
C SER A 299 -19.32 1.14 5.62
N LEU A 300 -18.81 0.09 6.27
CA LEU A 300 -19.50 -0.57 7.37
C LEU A 300 -19.44 0.27 8.66
N ASN A 301 -18.31 0.92 8.92
CA ASN A 301 -18.17 1.85 10.06
C ASN A 301 -19.14 3.04 9.94
N TRP A 302 -19.27 3.60 8.73
CA TRP A 302 -20.25 4.65 8.44
C TRP A 302 -21.68 4.17 8.73
N LEU A 303 -22.07 2.98 8.25
CA LEU A 303 -23.40 2.42 8.57
C LEU A 303 -23.58 2.17 10.08
N SER A 304 -22.50 1.76 10.77
CA SER A 304 -22.46 1.58 12.21
C SER A 304 -22.79 2.87 12.96
N GLU A 305 -22.23 4.01 12.54
CA GLU A 305 -22.55 5.33 13.10
C GLU A 305 -24.01 5.72 12.87
N ILE A 306 -24.54 5.48 11.66
CA ILE A 306 -25.93 5.80 11.32
C ILE A 306 -26.93 4.98 12.15
N THR A 307 -26.61 3.71 12.40
CA THR A 307 -27.51 2.77 13.09
C THR A 307 -27.33 2.73 14.61
N GLY A 308 -26.25 3.32 15.13
CA GLY A 308 -25.86 3.21 16.53
C GLY A 308 -25.43 1.81 16.96
N LYS A 309 -25.04 0.95 16.01
CA LYS A 309 -24.62 -0.44 16.23
C LYS A 309 -23.20 -0.62 15.72
N SER A 310 -22.34 -1.23 16.51
CA SER A 310 -20.96 -1.50 16.08
C SER A 310 -20.94 -2.39 14.84
N ALA A 311 -19.88 -2.26 14.02
CA ALA A 311 -19.66 -3.10 12.85
C ALA A 311 -19.79 -4.62 13.17
N GLY A 312 -19.25 -5.05 14.32
CA GLY A 312 -19.36 -6.44 14.78
C GLY A 312 -20.79 -6.86 15.13
N GLU A 313 -21.59 -5.99 15.76
CA GLU A 313 -23.02 -6.26 15.99
C GLU A 313 -23.79 -6.38 14.67
N LEU A 314 -23.51 -5.50 13.70
CA LEU A 314 -24.16 -5.52 12.39
C LEU A 314 -23.87 -6.83 11.64
N THR A 315 -22.62 -7.29 11.60
CA THR A 315 -22.26 -8.55 10.95
C THR A 315 -22.80 -9.76 11.72
N THR A 316 -22.85 -9.70 13.05
CA THR A 316 -23.44 -10.77 13.87
C THR A 316 -24.93 -10.91 13.63
N GLU A 317 -25.66 -9.80 13.52
CA GLU A 317 -27.09 -9.78 13.20
C GLU A 317 -27.38 -10.34 11.79
N LEU A 318 -26.46 -10.14 10.85
CA LEU A 318 -26.56 -10.71 9.50
C LEU A 318 -26.39 -12.23 9.49
N GLY A 319 -25.48 -12.74 10.33
CA GLY A 319 -25.08 -14.15 10.43
C GLY A 319 -24.06 -14.57 9.37
N ASP A 320 -23.58 -15.81 9.45
CA ASP A 320 -22.48 -16.31 8.58
C ASP A 320 -22.94 -17.04 7.31
N ILE A 321 -24.25 -17.25 7.15
CA ILE A 321 -24.82 -17.91 5.97
C ILE A 321 -24.99 -16.84 4.88
N LEU A 322 -24.34 -17.05 3.73
CA LEU A 322 -24.46 -16.15 2.58
C LEU A 322 -25.91 -16.13 2.10
N LYS A 323 -26.43 -14.95 1.78
CA LYS A 323 -27.80 -14.74 1.32
C LYS A 323 -27.79 -14.28 -0.14
N ALA A 324 -28.86 -14.58 -0.86
CA ALA A 324 -29.08 -13.98 -2.17
C ALA A 324 -29.23 -12.44 -2.02
N PRO A 325 -28.68 -11.64 -2.95
CA PRO A 325 -28.84 -10.19 -2.92
C PRO A 325 -30.32 -9.78 -2.87
N SER A 326 -30.67 -8.89 -1.95
CA SER A 326 -32.07 -8.53 -1.64
C SER A 326 -32.76 -7.65 -2.69
N GLY A 327 -31.99 -7.06 -3.62
CA GLY A 327 -32.45 -6.02 -4.55
C GLY A 327 -32.03 -4.61 -4.13
N VAL A 328 -31.74 -4.39 -2.84
CA VAL A 328 -31.08 -3.16 -2.37
C VAL A 328 -29.62 -3.19 -2.81
N SER A 329 -29.14 -2.09 -3.39
CA SER A 329 -27.74 -1.92 -3.81
C SER A 329 -27.09 -0.77 -3.06
N PHE A 330 -25.80 -0.90 -2.77
CA PHE A 330 -24.99 0.13 -2.14
C PHE A 330 -23.76 0.43 -3.01
N LEU A 331 -23.54 1.71 -3.33
CA LEU A 331 -22.28 2.19 -3.88
C LEU A 331 -21.35 2.65 -2.74
N PRO A 332 -20.16 2.04 -2.56
CA PRO A 332 -19.25 2.35 -1.45
C PRO A 332 -18.43 3.63 -1.64
N TYR A 333 -18.87 4.56 -2.49
CA TYR A 333 -18.07 5.72 -2.91
C TYR A 333 -18.16 6.91 -1.93
N LEU A 334 -18.13 6.65 -0.62
CA LEU A 334 -18.29 7.68 0.42
C LEU A 334 -17.25 8.80 0.32
N SER A 335 -16.08 8.49 -0.24
CA SER A 335 -14.96 9.42 -0.44
C SER A 335 -14.65 9.72 -1.91
N GLY A 336 -15.63 9.57 -2.80
CA GLY A 336 -15.36 9.33 -4.22
C GLY A 336 -14.88 7.90 -4.44
N GLU A 337 -14.31 7.62 -5.61
CA GLU A 337 -13.70 6.32 -5.88
C GLU A 337 -12.47 6.42 -6.77
N ARG A 338 -11.49 5.54 -6.53
CA ARG A 338 -10.26 5.46 -7.32
C ARG A 338 -10.38 4.44 -8.44
N THR A 339 -10.20 3.15 -8.17
CA THR A 339 -10.32 2.13 -9.22
C THR A 339 -11.81 1.73 -9.34
N PRO A 340 -12.42 1.78 -10.54
CA PRO A 340 -11.84 2.02 -11.86
C PRO A 340 -12.05 3.43 -12.44
N TYR A 341 -12.69 4.34 -11.70
CA TYR A 341 -13.27 5.57 -12.26
C TYR A 341 -12.40 6.83 -12.15
N ASN A 342 -11.54 6.90 -11.12
CA ASN A 342 -10.85 8.11 -10.69
C ASN A 342 -11.79 9.33 -10.57
N ASP A 343 -12.85 9.17 -9.78
CA ASP A 343 -13.91 10.15 -9.64
C ASP A 343 -13.96 10.67 -8.19
N ALA A 344 -13.50 11.90 -7.99
CA ALA A 344 -13.50 12.54 -6.67
C ALA A 344 -14.84 13.19 -6.30
N ALA A 345 -15.77 13.34 -7.26
CA ALA A 345 -17.04 14.03 -7.07
C ALA A 345 -18.18 13.07 -6.71
N ILE A 346 -18.16 11.84 -7.25
CA ILE A 346 -19.17 10.82 -6.93
C ILE A 346 -19.25 10.54 -5.43
N ARG A 347 -20.44 10.18 -4.92
CA ARG A 347 -20.66 9.84 -3.50
C ARG A 347 -21.38 8.52 -3.35
N GLY A 348 -21.34 7.96 -2.14
CA GLY A 348 -22.03 6.72 -1.81
C GLY A 348 -23.55 6.86 -1.90
N ALA A 349 -24.23 5.75 -2.21
CA ALA A 349 -25.67 5.74 -2.42
C ALA A 349 -26.29 4.38 -2.07
N PHE A 350 -27.48 4.40 -1.48
CA PHE A 350 -28.39 3.25 -1.45
C PHE A 350 -29.45 3.42 -2.52
N THR A 351 -29.75 2.35 -3.26
CA THR A 351 -30.85 2.32 -4.25
C THR A 351 -31.69 1.06 -4.09
N GLY A 352 -32.94 1.11 -4.55
CA GLY A 352 -33.85 -0.04 -4.46
C GLY A 352 -34.44 -0.27 -3.07
N LEU A 353 -34.45 0.76 -2.21
CA LEU A 353 -35.08 0.70 -0.89
C LEU A 353 -36.59 0.47 -1.00
N ALA A 354 -37.11 -0.37 -0.11
CA ALA A 354 -38.53 -0.67 0.05
C ALA A 354 -38.90 -0.69 1.55
N HIS A 355 -40.19 -0.75 1.88
CA HIS A 355 -40.65 -0.76 3.28
C HIS A 355 -40.07 -1.94 4.08
N GLU A 356 -39.72 -3.04 3.41
CA GLU A 356 -39.15 -4.25 3.98
C GLU A 356 -37.63 -4.18 4.18
N SER A 357 -36.98 -3.09 3.74
CA SER A 357 -35.52 -2.89 3.85
C SER A 357 -35.10 -2.67 5.31
N SER A 358 -34.86 -3.76 6.03
CA SER A 358 -34.41 -3.75 7.41
C SER A 358 -32.93 -3.36 7.56
N ARG A 359 -32.48 -3.10 8.78
CA ARG A 359 -31.06 -2.87 9.08
C ARG A 359 -30.17 -4.01 8.56
N THR A 360 -30.59 -5.26 8.73
CA THR A 360 -29.86 -6.43 8.21
C THR A 360 -29.74 -6.41 6.69
N VAL A 361 -30.77 -5.95 5.98
CA VAL A 361 -30.75 -5.80 4.50
C VAL A 361 -29.76 -4.71 4.08
N LEU A 362 -29.72 -3.59 4.81
CA LEU A 362 -28.74 -2.52 4.55
C LEU A 362 -27.30 -2.98 4.83
N THR A 363 -27.07 -3.70 5.93
CA THR A 363 -25.77 -4.30 6.23
C THR A 363 -25.33 -5.24 5.12
N GLN A 364 -26.22 -6.14 4.67
CA GLN A 364 -25.96 -7.04 3.55
C GLN A 364 -25.55 -6.26 2.29
N ALA A 365 -26.33 -5.25 1.90
CA ALA A 365 -26.04 -4.44 0.72
C ALA A 365 -24.69 -3.71 0.80
N VAL A 366 -24.27 -3.23 1.99
CA VAL A 366 -22.95 -2.62 2.18
C VAL A 366 -21.82 -3.61 1.93
N LEU A 367 -21.89 -4.81 2.50
CA LEU A 367 -20.87 -5.84 2.30
C LEU A 367 -20.80 -6.29 0.82
N GLU A 368 -21.97 -6.45 0.18
CA GLU A 368 -22.10 -6.76 -1.25
C GLU A 368 -21.52 -5.65 -2.12
N GLY A 369 -21.84 -4.37 -1.84
CA GLY A 369 -21.32 -3.23 -2.57
C GLY A 369 -19.79 -3.16 -2.56
N VAL A 370 -19.16 -3.40 -1.41
CA VAL A 370 -17.70 -3.48 -1.32
C VAL A 370 -17.15 -4.70 -2.06
N ALA A 371 -17.82 -5.86 -2.00
CA ALA A 371 -17.44 -7.03 -2.79
C ALA A 371 -17.52 -6.75 -4.31
N PHE A 372 -18.51 -5.98 -4.76
CA PHE A 372 -18.62 -5.54 -6.15
C PHE A 372 -17.54 -4.52 -6.54
N ALA A 373 -17.08 -3.66 -5.62
CA ALA A 373 -15.92 -2.80 -5.86
C ALA A 373 -14.62 -3.60 -6.04
N PHE A 374 -14.44 -4.71 -5.29
CA PHE A 374 -13.37 -5.67 -5.58
C PHE A 374 -13.55 -6.33 -6.94
N ARG A 375 -14.78 -6.63 -7.36
CA ARG A 375 -15.05 -7.16 -8.70
C ARG A 375 -14.68 -6.14 -9.79
N ASP A 376 -15.05 -4.87 -9.63
CA ASP A 376 -14.61 -3.80 -10.55
C ASP A 376 -13.08 -3.71 -10.65
N SER A 377 -12.37 -3.84 -9.51
CA SER A 377 -10.91 -3.89 -9.49
C SER A 377 -10.36 -5.11 -10.23
N LEU A 378 -10.95 -6.30 -10.02
CA LEU A 378 -10.57 -7.53 -10.71
C LEU A 378 -10.74 -7.40 -12.24
N GLU A 379 -11.86 -6.86 -12.70
CA GLU A 379 -12.11 -6.60 -14.13
C GLU A 379 -11.11 -5.59 -14.72
N ALA A 380 -10.74 -4.56 -13.95
CA ALA A 380 -9.75 -3.57 -14.36
C ALA A 380 -8.35 -4.18 -14.50
N LEU A 381 -7.96 -5.09 -13.59
CA LEU A 381 -6.70 -5.85 -13.69
C LEU A 381 -6.74 -6.83 -14.87
N ALA A 382 -7.88 -7.50 -15.10
CA ALA A 382 -8.05 -8.44 -16.22
C ALA A 382 -7.91 -7.76 -17.58
N THR A 383 -8.44 -6.54 -17.73
CA THR A 383 -8.28 -5.73 -18.94
C THR A 383 -6.81 -5.41 -19.23
N ALA A 384 -5.96 -5.34 -18.21
CA ALA A 384 -4.53 -5.10 -18.32
C ALA A 384 -3.72 -6.38 -18.62
N GLY A 385 -4.35 -7.55 -18.66
CA GLY A 385 -3.70 -8.84 -18.93
C GLY A 385 -3.44 -9.73 -17.71
N THR A 386 -3.93 -9.34 -16.53
CA THR A 386 -3.77 -10.14 -15.30
C THR A 386 -4.90 -11.16 -15.16
N SER A 387 -4.56 -12.43 -14.95
CA SER A 387 -5.53 -13.45 -14.57
C SER A 387 -5.22 -13.94 -13.17
N LEU A 388 -6.24 -13.97 -12.31
CA LEU A 388 -6.15 -14.46 -10.94
C LEU A 388 -6.97 -15.74 -10.82
N THR A 389 -6.42 -16.74 -10.13
CA THR A 389 -7.11 -18.01 -9.86
C THR A 389 -7.57 -18.16 -8.42
N ARG A 390 -7.06 -17.30 -7.53
CA ARG A 390 -7.37 -17.23 -6.10
C ARG A 390 -6.84 -15.93 -5.51
N VAL A 391 -7.33 -15.58 -4.33
CA VAL A 391 -6.82 -14.44 -3.55
C VAL A 391 -6.69 -14.84 -2.08
N THR A 392 -5.73 -14.27 -1.37
CA THR A 392 -5.65 -14.38 0.10
C THR A 392 -6.32 -13.17 0.75
N ALA A 393 -7.16 -13.38 1.77
CA ALA A 393 -7.79 -12.29 2.50
C ALA A 393 -6.96 -11.84 3.70
N ILE A 394 -6.73 -10.53 3.79
CA ILE A 394 -6.07 -9.87 4.93
C ILE A 394 -6.88 -8.64 5.37
N GLY A 395 -6.47 -8.00 6.47
CA GLY A 395 -7.12 -6.80 7.02
C GLY A 395 -8.27 -7.10 7.98
N GLY A 396 -8.71 -6.10 8.76
CA GLY A 396 -9.67 -6.30 9.84
C GLY A 396 -11.02 -6.86 9.39
N GLY A 397 -11.46 -6.52 8.18
CA GLY A 397 -12.72 -7.01 7.60
C GLY A 397 -12.70 -8.50 7.25
N SER A 398 -11.52 -9.13 7.13
CA SER A 398 -11.43 -10.57 6.83
C SER A 398 -11.93 -11.47 7.96
N ARG A 399 -12.16 -10.92 9.16
CA ARG A 399 -12.78 -11.64 10.28
C ARG A 399 -14.25 -11.97 10.06
N SER A 400 -14.92 -11.30 9.10
CA SER A 400 -16.31 -11.57 8.76
C SER A 400 -16.41 -12.70 7.73
N HIS A 401 -16.81 -13.89 8.17
CA HIS A 401 -17.03 -15.04 7.27
C HIS A 401 -18.07 -14.76 6.19
N TYR A 402 -19.15 -14.04 6.53
CA TYR A 402 -20.13 -13.59 5.53
C TYR A 402 -19.47 -12.75 4.44
N TRP A 403 -18.64 -11.79 4.82
CA TRP A 403 -18.01 -10.88 3.86
C TRP A 403 -17.03 -11.61 2.94
N LEU A 404 -16.25 -12.54 3.48
CA LEU A 404 -15.38 -13.40 2.68
C LEU A 404 -16.17 -14.25 1.67
N LYS A 405 -17.33 -14.80 2.06
CA LYS A 405 -18.22 -15.52 1.15
C LYS A 405 -18.80 -14.62 0.05
N ALA A 406 -19.18 -13.39 0.40
CA ALA A 406 -19.66 -12.39 -0.57
C ALA A 406 -18.57 -12.03 -1.58
N ILE A 407 -17.33 -11.84 -1.13
CA ILE A 407 -16.17 -11.56 -2.00
C ILE A 407 -15.85 -12.77 -2.88
N ALA A 408 -15.72 -13.97 -2.32
CA ALA A 408 -15.46 -15.19 -3.10
C ALA A 408 -16.51 -15.38 -4.21
N THR A 409 -17.79 -15.18 -3.87
CA THR A 409 -18.91 -15.33 -4.80
C THR A 409 -18.96 -14.19 -5.84
N ALA A 410 -18.69 -12.94 -5.46
CA ALA A 410 -18.64 -11.81 -6.40
C ALA A 410 -17.46 -11.93 -7.38
N LEU A 411 -16.30 -12.35 -6.88
CA LEU A 411 -15.09 -12.53 -7.69
C LEU A 411 -15.10 -13.83 -8.50
N GLN A 412 -15.92 -14.81 -8.12
CA GLN A 412 -15.83 -16.18 -8.66
C GLN A 412 -14.43 -16.78 -8.48
N LEU A 413 -13.78 -16.45 -7.36
CA LEU A 413 -12.44 -16.91 -6.99
C LEU A 413 -12.46 -17.45 -5.55
N PRO A 414 -11.76 -18.55 -5.26
CA PRO A 414 -11.51 -18.99 -3.90
C PRO A 414 -10.76 -17.90 -3.12
N VAL A 415 -11.16 -17.71 -1.86
CA VAL A 415 -10.53 -16.78 -0.93
C VAL A 415 -9.86 -17.56 0.19
N ASP A 416 -8.53 -17.54 0.21
CA ASP A 416 -7.73 -18.20 1.24
C ASP A 416 -7.63 -17.32 2.49
N ILE A 417 -7.83 -17.93 3.65
CA ILE A 417 -7.65 -17.32 4.96
C ILE A 417 -6.30 -17.80 5.49
N PRO A 418 -5.31 -16.91 5.68
CA PRO A 418 -4.03 -17.30 6.24
C PRO A 418 -4.19 -17.70 7.71
N ALA A 419 -3.33 -18.60 8.20
CA ALA A 419 -3.19 -18.83 9.63
C ALA A 419 -2.86 -17.53 10.37
N ASP A 420 -3.24 -17.42 11.63
CA ASP A 420 -2.92 -16.23 12.44
C ASP A 420 -1.40 -15.97 12.50
N GLY A 421 -1.01 -14.73 12.27
CA GLY A 421 0.39 -14.31 12.32
C GLY A 421 0.62 -12.89 11.81
N ASP A 422 1.85 -12.41 12.00
CA ASP A 422 2.28 -11.07 11.58
C ASP A 422 3.05 -11.14 10.26
N PHE A 423 2.32 -11.11 9.15
CA PHE A 423 2.85 -11.24 7.79
C PHE A 423 2.85 -9.90 7.03
N GLY A 424 2.74 -8.79 7.75
CA GLY A 424 2.67 -7.45 7.17
C GLY A 424 4.02 -6.92 6.67
N ALA A 425 4.04 -5.62 6.38
CA ALA A 425 5.20 -4.93 5.81
C ALA A 425 6.51 -5.11 6.60
N ALA A 426 6.47 -5.09 7.95
CA ALA A 426 7.64 -5.33 8.78
C ALA A 426 8.23 -6.75 8.61
N PHE A 427 7.39 -7.76 8.42
CA PHE A 427 7.83 -9.12 8.15
C PHE A 427 8.42 -9.28 6.74
N GLY A 428 7.78 -8.65 5.75
CA GLY A 428 8.35 -8.54 4.41
C GLY A 428 9.70 -7.83 4.39
N ALA A 429 9.86 -6.75 5.15
CA ALA A 429 11.14 -6.06 5.32
C ALA A 429 12.19 -7.00 5.94
N ALA A 430 11.84 -7.74 7.00
CA ALA A 430 12.76 -8.70 7.61
C ALA A 430 13.20 -9.81 6.63
N ARG A 431 12.28 -10.30 5.79
CA ARG A 431 12.58 -11.23 4.68
C ARG A 431 13.53 -10.63 3.65
N LEU A 432 13.32 -9.39 3.24
CA LEU A 432 14.23 -8.69 2.32
C LEU A 432 15.63 -8.52 2.93
N GLY A 433 15.71 -8.22 4.24
CA GLY A 433 16.97 -8.19 4.99
C GLY A 433 17.68 -9.55 5.02
N LEU A 434 16.93 -10.65 5.19
CA LEU A 434 17.43 -12.02 5.11
C LEU A 434 17.97 -12.34 3.71
N ILE A 435 17.19 -12.06 2.67
CA ILE A 435 17.56 -12.29 1.27
C ILE A 435 18.86 -11.55 0.96
N ALA A 436 18.93 -10.25 1.24
CA ALA A 436 20.11 -9.45 0.96
C ALA A 436 21.34 -9.96 1.75
N ALA A 437 21.18 -10.37 3.01
CA ALA A 437 22.29 -10.86 3.82
C ALA A 437 22.85 -12.21 3.34
N THR A 438 21.97 -13.11 2.89
CA THR A 438 22.32 -14.51 2.56
C THR A 438 22.56 -14.75 1.07
N GLY A 439 21.98 -13.94 0.20
CA GLY A 439 21.92 -14.18 -1.24
C GLY A 439 20.97 -15.33 -1.64
N ALA A 440 20.04 -15.72 -0.75
CA ALA A 440 19.05 -16.75 -1.04
C ALA A 440 18.07 -16.34 -2.16
N ASP A 441 17.46 -17.32 -2.82
CA ASP A 441 16.42 -17.06 -3.81
C ASP A 441 15.21 -16.36 -3.16
N PRO A 442 14.82 -15.15 -3.61
CA PRO A 442 13.66 -14.44 -3.09
C PRO A 442 12.37 -15.27 -3.09
N LEU A 443 12.17 -16.17 -4.07
CA LEU A 443 10.96 -16.99 -4.17
C LEU A 443 10.92 -18.10 -3.11
N GLU A 444 12.08 -18.61 -2.68
CA GLU A 444 12.18 -19.59 -1.60
C GLU A 444 11.99 -18.96 -0.21
N ILE A 445 12.30 -17.66 -0.08
CA ILE A 445 12.14 -16.93 1.18
C ILE A 445 10.73 -16.35 1.32
N CYS A 446 10.21 -15.68 0.29
CA CYS A 446 8.90 -15.03 0.30
C CYS A 446 7.78 -16.04 0.01
N THR A 447 7.65 -17.05 0.87
CA THR A 447 6.59 -18.06 0.79
C THR A 447 5.29 -17.58 1.43
N ALA A 448 4.17 -18.03 0.90
CA ALA A 448 2.86 -17.72 1.47
C ALA A 448 2.72 -18.37 2.86
N PRO A 449 2.03 -17.72 3.82
CA PRO A 449 1.70 -18.37 5.07
C PRO A 449 0.81 -19.59 4.83
N ARG A 450 0.81 -20.52 5.78
CA ARG A 450 -0.10 -21.68 5.73
C ARG A 450 -1.55 -21.18 5.67
N THR A 451 -2.31 -21.68 4.70
CA THR A 451 -3.76 -21.46 4.64
C THR A 451 -4.45 -22.22 5.79
N ASP A 452 -5.25 -21.53 6.59
CA ASP A 452 -6.03 -22.12 7.68
C ASP A 452 -7.39 -22.62 7.18
N ALA A 453 -8.01 -21.87 6.27
CA ALA A 453 -9.26 -22.22 5.62
C ALA A 453 -9.34 -21.57 4.24
N THR A 454 -10.15 -22.16 3.35
CA THR A 454 -10.48 -21.58 2.05
C THR A 454 -11.99 -21.40 1.96
N ILE A 455 -12.42 -20.20 1.56
CA ILE A 455 -13.81 -19.88 1.28
C ILE A 455 -14.03 -20.00 -0.22
N GLU A 456 -14.80 -21.02 -0.61
CA GLU A 456 -15.17 -21.25 -2.01
C GLU A 456 -16.32 -20.31 -2.45
N PRO A 457 -16.38 -19.91 -3.74
CA PRO A 457 -17.54 -19.22 -4.29
C PRO A 457 -18.81 -20.06 -4.12
N ASP A 458 -19.92 -19.43 -3.71
CA ASP A 458 -21.20 -20.11 -3.63
C ASP A 458 -21.80 -20.28 -5.04
N ALA A 459 -21.72 -21.51 -5.57
CA ALA A 459 -22.21 -21.83 -6.90
C ALA A 459 -23.73 -21.61 -7.07
N ALA A 460 -24.52 -21.77 -6.00
CA ALA A 460 -25.96 -21.57 -6.06
C ALA A 460 -26.34 -20.08 -6.12
N LEU A 461 -25.49 -19.22 -5.57
CA LEU A 461 -25.69 -17.76 -5.55
C LEU A 461 -24.91 -17.00 -6.64
N GLY A 462 -24.00 -17.66 -7.36
CA GLY A 462 -23.16 -17.04 -8.39
C GLY A 462 -23.95 -16.27 -9.45
N GLY A 463 -25.04 -16.84 -9.97
CA GLY A 463 -25.92 -16.14 -10.93
C GLY A 463 -26.59 -14.91 -10.33
N ALA A 464 -27.09 -15.00 -9.10
CA ALA A 464 -27.75 -13.88 -8.42
C ALA A 464 -26.75 -12.74 -8.10
N TYR A 465 -25.51 -13.07 -7.73
CA TYR A 465 -24.43 -12.10 -7.53
C TYR A 465 -24.00 -11.45 -8.85
N ALA A 466 -23.94 -12.20 -9.95
CA ALA A 466 -23.64 -11.64 -11.27
C ALA A 466 -24.72 -10.62 -11.69
N ASP A 467 -26.00 -10.94 -11.52
CA ASP A 467 -27.09 -10.00 -11.82
C ASP A 467 -27.06 -8.76 -10.91
N ALA A 468 -26.76 -8.93 -9.63
CA ALA A 468 -26.61 -7.83 -8.69
C ALA A 468 -25.42 -6.93 -9.03
N TYR A 469 -24.30 -7.52 -9.46
CA TYR A 469 -23.14 -6.78 -9.94
C TYR A 469 -23.47 -5.94 -11.19
N GLN A 470 -24.24 -6.47 -12.15
CA GLN A 470 -24.66 -5.67 -13.31
C GLN A 470 -25.54 -4.49 -12.92
N ARG A 471 -26.45 -4.65 -11.95
CA ARG A 471 -27.22 -3.53 -11.40
C ARG A 471 -26.30 -2.51 -10.73
N TYR A 472 -25.39 -2.96 -9.87
CA TYR A 472 -24.38 -2.11 -9.22
C TYR A 472 -23.59 -1.27 -10.23
N ARG A 473 -23.06 -1.89 -11.30
CA ARG A 473 -22.30 -1.18 -12.34
C ARG A 473 -23.13 -0.13 -13.07
N ALA A 474 -24.39 -0.43 -13.35
CA ALA A 474 -25.28 0.50 -14.04
C ALA A 474 -25.62 1.75 -13.20
N LEU A 475 -25.49 1.67 -11.87
CA LEU A 475 -25.75 2.80 -10.98
C LEU A 475 -24.70 3.91 -11.10
N TYR A 476 -23.43 3.58 -11.29
CA TYR A 476 -22.37 4.60 -11.38
C TYR A 476 -22.65 5.67 -12.44
N PRO A 477 -22.84 5.33 -13.75
CA PRO A 477 -23.10 6.36 -14.76
C PRO A 477 -24.44 7.08 -14.54
N ALA A 478 -25.46 6.39 -14.01
CA ALA A 478 -26.76 6.99 -13.73
C ALA A 478 -26.71 8.04 -12.62
N ILE A 479 -26.03 7.73 -11.51
CA ILE A 479 -25.88 8.64 -10.37
C ILE A 479 -24.93 9.77 -10.73
N ARG A 480 -23.80 9.48 -11.38
CA ARG A 480 -22.87 10.51 -11.84
C ARG A 480 -23.55 11.55 -12.71
N ALA A 481 -24.42 11.14 -13.63
CA ALA A 481 -25.13 12.05 -14.53
C ALA A 481 -26.05 13.07 -13.82
N VAL A 482 -26.45 12.81 -12.57
CA VAL A 482 -27.34 13.69 -11.80
C VAL A 482 -26.65 14.40 -10.63
N THR A 483 -25.40 14.02 -10.30
CA THR A 483 -24.61 14.61 -9.22
C THR A 483 -23.35 15.36 -9.69
N ALA A 484 -22.93 15.19 -10.94
CA ALA A 484 -21.73 15.82 -11.52
C ALA A 484 -21.97 17.26 -11.98
#